data_AF-A0A8X6GL65-F1
#
_entry.id   AF-A0A8X6GL65-F1
#
_cell.length_a   1.000
_cell.length_b   1.000
_cell.length_c   1.000
_cell.angle_alpha   90.00
_cell.angle_beta   90.00
_cell.angle_gamma   90.00
#
_symmetry.space_group_name_H-M   'P 1'
#
loop_
_entity.id
_entity.type
_entity.pdbx_description
1 polymer ?
#
loop_
_entity_poly.entity_id
_entity_poly.type
_entity_poly.pdbx_seq_one_letter_code
_entity_poly.pdbx_strand_id
1 'polypeptide(L)'
;MRLFVKRGIRGGISISHRFSSANYKYLDSYKENKPSKYIFCFDSNSLYGWAMSQPLPTHGFEWITEPIDFMEISYESNIGYILEIDMDYPQNLHNLHNNYPPQKH
;
A
#
# COMPACT_ATOMS: atom_id res chain seq x y z
N MET A 1 -2.18 -18.79 15.44
CA MET A 1 -2.88 -18.15 14.30
C MET A 1 -3.70 -16.91 14.66
N ARG A 2 -4.73 -16.96 15.52
CA ARG A 2 -5.62 -15.78 15.79
C ARG A 2 -4.88 -14.49 16.16
N LEU A 3 -3.92 -14.56 17.10
CA LEU A 3 -3.14 -13.38 17.53
C LEU A 3 -2.25 -12.84 16.41
N PHE A 4 -1.66 -13.74 15.61
CA PHE A 4 -0.84 -13.39 14.46
C PHE A 4 -1.64 -12.57 13.44
N VAL A 5 -2.83 -13.05 13.04
CA VAL A 5 -3.71 -12.33 12.12
C VAL A 5 -4.15 -10.98 12.72
N LYS A 6 -4.59 -10.95 13.99
CA LYS A 6 -5.00 -9.70 14.65
C LYS A 6 -3.89 -8.67 14.69
N ARG A 7 -2.64 -9.09 14.92
CA ARG A 7 -1.46 -8.21 14.92
C ARG A 7 -1.18 -7.61 13.54
N GLY A 8 -1.58 -8.29 12.47
CA GLY A 8 -1.43 -7.82 11.09
C GLY A 8 -2.52 -6.86 10.60
N ILE A 9 -3.66 -6.75 11.29
CA ILE A 9 -4.75 -5.87 10.85
C ILE A 9 -4.33 -4.40 10.92
N ARG A 10 -4.53 -3.66 9.82
CA ARG A 10 -4.28 -2.21 9.69
C ARG A 10 -5.51 -1.54 9.08
N GLY A 11 -5.66 -0.24 9.33
CA GLY A 11 -6.69 0.60 8.71
C GLY A 11 -6.27 1.11 7.33
N GLY A 12 -6.99 2.12 6.83
CA GLY A 12 -6.65 2.79 5.58
C GLY A 12 -5.29 3.51 5.64
N ILE A 13 -4.66 3.64 4.48
CA ILE A 13 -3.42 4.40 4.31
C ILE A 13 -3.77 5.87 4.09
N SER A 14 -3.09 6.78 4.79
CA SER A 14 -3.23 8.23 4.62
C SER A 14 -1.87 8.84 4.30
N ILE A 15 -1.79 9.61 3.21
CA ILE A 15 -0.58 10.31 2.79
C ILE A 15 -0.45 11.60 3.62
N SER A 16 0.72 11.83 4.21
CA SER A 16 0.91 12.92 5.19
C SER A 16 1.07 14.34 4.61
N HIS A 17 1.18 14.48 3.28
CA HIS A 17 1.31 15.78 2.62
C HIS A 17 -0.01 16.57 2.68
N ARG A 18 -0.20 17.32 3.77
CA ARG A 18 -1.45 18.01 4.10
C ARG A 18 -1.87 19.09 3.11
N PHE A 19 -0.92 19.63 2.34
CA PHE A 19 -1.20 20.70 1.39
C PHE A 19 -0.27 20.61 0.18
N SER A 20 -0.86 20.80 -1.00
CA SER A 20 -0.15 20.96 -2.25
C SER A 20 -0.94 21.94 -3.11
N SER A 21 -0.26 22.91 -3.71
CA SER A 21 -0.83 23.81 -4.72
C SER A 21 -0.28 23.45 -6.08
N ALA A 22 -1.14 23.46 -7.09
CA ALA A 22 -0.73 23.40 -8.49
C ALA A 22 -0.09 24.73 -8.90
N ASN A 23 0.76 24.69 -9.93
CA ASN A 23 1.27 25.84 -10.64
C ASN A 23 1.07 25.56 -12.14
N TYR A 24 -0.07 25.98 -12.66
CA TYR A 24 -0.49 25.69 -14.03
C TYR A 24 -0.92 26.99 -14.70
N LYS A 25 -0.53 27.19 -15.96
CA LYS A 25 -0.65 28.46 -16.69
C LYS A 25 -2.05 29.05 -16.81
N TYR A 26 -3.09 28.24 -16.61
CA TYR A 26 -4.49 28.68 -16.67
C TYR A 26 -5.12 28.91 -15.28
N LEU A 27 -4.32 28.91 -14.20
CA LEU A 27 -4.76 29.27 -12.85
C LEU A 27 -4.41 30.73 -12.55
N ASP A 28 -5.30 31.45 -11.88
CA ASP A 28 -5.07 32.84 -11.47
C ASP A 28 -3.84 32.99 -10.55
N SER A 29 -3.51 31.94 -9.79
CA SER A 29 -2.35 31.90 -8.90
C SER A 29 -1.03 31.51 -9.58
N TYR A 30 -1.00 31.42 -10.92
CA TYR A 30 0.18 31.01 -11.69
C TYR A 30 1.37 31.94 -11.46
N LYS A 31 2.55 31.35 -11.31
CA LYS A 31 3.82 32.07 -11.17
C LYS A 31 4.80 31.54 -12.22
N GLU A 32 5.15 32.39 -13.18
CA GLU A 32 6.06 32.05 -14.29
C GLU A 32 7.48 31.70 -13.81
N ASN A 33 7.90 32.27 -12.68
CA ASN A 33 9.19 31.96 -12.05
C ASN A 33 9.21 30.62 -11.29
N LYS A 34 8.13 29.85 -11.30
CA LYS A 34 8.04 28.53 -10.64
C LYS A 34 7.84 27.43 -11.68
N PRO A 35 8.38 26.22 -11.45
CA PRO A 35 8.15 25.09 -12.32
C PRO A 35 6.65 24.76 -12.40
N SER A 36 6.22 24.24 -13.54
CA SER A 36 4.85 23.75 -13.71
C SER A 36 4.59 22.58 -12.77
N LYS A 37 3.47 22.61 -12.06
CA LYS A 37 3.09 21.59 -11.08
C LYS A 37 1.62 21.25 -11.23
N TYR A 38 1.35 19.97 -11.43
CA TYR A 38 0.01 19.41 -11.56
C TYR A 38 -0.32 18.57 -10.33
N ILE A 39 -1.58 18.56 -9.94
CA ILE A 39 -2.08 17.71 -8.84
C ILE A 39 -3.13 16.80 -9.45
N PHE A 40 -2.96 15.50 -9.23
CA PHE A 40 -3.90 14.47 -9.62
C PHE A 40 -4.44 13.81 -8.35
N CYS A 41 -5.75 13.64 -8.29
CA CYS A 41 -6.42 12.92 -7.22
C CYS A 41 -7.25 11.81 -7.85
N PHE A 42 -6.90 10.57 -7.55
CA PHE A 42 -7.69 9.41 -7.93
C PHE A 42 -8.49 8.95 -6.70
N ASP A 43 -9.75 8.61 -6.93
CA ASP A 43 -10.61 8.01 -5.92
C ASP A 43 -11.20 6.71 -6.47
N SER A 44 -11.29 5.70 -5.61
CA SER A 44 -11.85 4.41 -5.96
C SER A 44 -13.31 4.36 -5.53
N ASN A 45 -14.20 4.17 -6.49
CA ASN A 45 -15.62 3.93 -6.21
C ASN A 45 -15.77 2.63 -5.41
N SER A 46 -16.19 2.74 -4.15
CA SER A 46 -16.45 1.60 -3.26
C SER A 46 -15.24 0.67 -3.06
N LEU A 47 -14.08 1.20 -2.66
CA LEU A 47 -12.84 0.43 -2.44
C LEU A 47 -13.05 -0.87 -1.64
N TYR A 48 -13.70 -0.80 -0.47
CA TYR A 48 -13.98 -1.99 0.34
C TYR A 48 -14.96 -2.95 -0.33
N GLY A 49 -15.95 -2.42 -1.05
CA GLY A 49 -16.90 -3.25 -1.81
C GLY A 49 -16.20 -4.06 -2.89
N TRP A 50 -15.30 -3.42 -3.65
CA TRP A 50 -14.47 -4.11 -4.64
C TRP A 50 -13.55 -5.16 -4.00
N ALA A 51 -12.90 -4.82 -2.88
CA ALA A 51 -12.01 -5.73 -2.15
C ALA A 51 -12.76 -6.94 -1.57
N MET A 52 -13.99 -6.76 -1.07
CA MET A 52 -14.83 -7.84 -0.57
C MET A 52 -15.37 -8.77 -1.66
N SER A 53 -15.35 -8.32 -2.92
CA SER A 53 -15.69 -9.14 -4.08
C SER A 53 -14.51 -9.99 -4.59
N GLN A 54 -13.31 -9.81 -4.04
CA GLN A 54 -12.14 -10.64 -4.35
C GLN A 54 -12.15 -11.93 -3.50
N PRO A 55 -11.37 -12.96 -3.87
CA PRO A 55 -11.17 -14.13 -3.01
C PRO A 55 -10.65 -13.73 -1.63
N LEU A 56 -11.35 -14.14 -0.56
CA LEU A 56 -10.99 -13.85 0.83
C LEU A 56 -10.75 -15.15 1.60
N PRO A 57 -9.79 -15.17 2.54
CA PRO A 57 -9.55 -16.34 3.37
C PRO A 57 -10.69 -16.51 4.39
N THR A 58 -11.38 -17.65 4.36
CA THR A 58 -12.55 -17.91 5.22
C THR A 58 -12.28 -18.96 6.30
N HIS A 59 -11.50 -20.00 6.00
CA HIS A 59 -11.20 -21.11 6.90
C HIS A 59 -9.92 -21.85 6.48
N GLY A 60 -9.57 -22.94 7.18
CA GLY A 60 -8.45 -23.81 6.80
C GLY A 60 -7.07 -23.22 7.09
N PHE A 61 -6.98 -22.34 8.09
CA PHE A 61 -5.70 -21.71 8.45
C PHE A 61 -4.77 -22.71 9.14
N GLU A 62 -3.65 -22.98 8.50
CA GLU A 62 -2.61 -23.88 9.00
C GLU A 62 -1.25 -23.19 8.98
N TRP A 63 -0.37 -23.60 9.89
CA TRP A 63 1.02 -23.18 9.87
C TRP A 63 1.81 -24.13 8.99
N ILE A 64 2.59 -23.58 8.06
CA ILE A 64 3.43 -24.35 7.17
C ILE A 64 4.86 -24.29 7.70
N THR A 65 5.48 -25.46 7.86
CA THR A 65 6.88 -25.58 8.31
C THR A 65 7.86 -25.68 7.15
N GLU A 66 7.36 -26.05 5.97
CA GLU A 66 8.17 -26.16 4.77
C GLU A 66 8.42 -24.78 4.17
N PRO A 67 9.64 -24.52 3.65
CA PRO A 67 9.92 -23.29 2.93
C PRO A 67 9.10 -23.25 1.64
N ILE A 68 8.49 -22.09 1.38
CA ILE A 68 7.69 -21.85 0.18
C ILE A 68 8.38 -20.78 -0.63
N ASP A 69 8.53 -21.00 -1.94
CA ASP A 69 8.86 -19.92 -2.86
C ASP A 69 7.58 -19.14 -3.19
N PHE A 70 7.32 -18.09 -2.40
CA PHE A 70 6.12 -17.29 -2.54
C PHE A 70 6.07 -16.49 -3.85
N MET A 71 7.19 -16.35 -4.57
CA MET A 71 7.25 -15.64 -5.84
C MET A 71 6.66 -16.47 -6.99
N GLU A 72 6.56 -17.78 -6.84
CA GLU A 72 6.00 -18.69 -7.84
C GLU A 72 4.48 -18.90 -7.66
N ILE A 73 3.89 -18.35 -6.60
CA ILE A 73 2.47 -18.54 -6.29
C ILE A 73 1.61 -17.63 -7.16
N SER A 74 0.65 -18.23 -7.88
CA SER A 74 -0.34 -17.48 -8.65
C SER A 74 -1.27 -16.66 -7.75
N TYR A 75 -1.55 -15.42 -8.14
CA TYR A 75 -2.58 -14.58 -7.49
C TYR A 75 -3.99 -15.19 -7.57
N GLU A 76 -4.24 -16.04 -8.56
CA GLU A 76 -5.52 -16.74 -8.76
C GLU A 76 -5.58 -18.10 -8.03
N SER A 77 -4.60 -18.39 -7.16
CA SER A 77 -4.56 -19.62 -6.38
C SER A 77 -5.74 -19.71 -5.41
N ASN A 78 -6.33 -20.90 -5.31
CA ASN A 78 -7.35 -21.21 -4.29
C ASN A 78 -6.78 -21.24 -2.86
N ILE A 79 -5.45 -21.35 -2.72
CA ILE A 79 -4.74 -21.36 -1.43
C ILE A 79 -3.99 -20.03 -1.32
N GLY A 80 -4.31 -19.26 -0.28
CA GLY A 80 -3.63 -18.01 0.07
C GLY A 80 -2.63 -18.21 1.21
N TYR A 81 -1.65 -17.31 1.30
CA TYR A 81 -0.57 -17.35 2.29
C TYR A 81 -0.47 -16.03 3.04
N ILE A 82 -0.24 -16.11 4.35
CA ILE A 82 0.07 -14.94 5.18
C ILE A 82 1.51 -15.08 5.64
N LEU A 83 2.37 -14.16 5.21
CA LEU A 83 3.80 -14.22 5.43
C LEU A 83 4.22 -13.23 6.52
N GLU A 84 5.07 -13.67 7.44
CA GLU A 84 5.88 -12.80 8.29
C GLU A 84 7.32 -12.93 7.83
N ILE A 85 7.88 -11.84 7.31
CA ILE A 85 9.20 -11.81 6.70
C ILE A 85 10.03 -10.68 7.29
N ASP A 86 11.33 -10.92 7.35
CA ASP A 86 12.31 -9.86 7.45
C ASP A 86 12.63 -9.34 6.05
N MET A 87 12.74 -8.02 5.94
CA MET A 87 13.04 -7.34 4.68
C MET A 87 14.06 -6.25 4.95
N ASP A 88 15.11 -6.25 4.14
CA ASP A 88 16.07 -5.16 4.03
C ASP A 88 15.54 -4.09 3.08
N TYR A 89 15.45 -2.86 3.57
CA TYR A 89 14.90 -1.74 2.82
C TYR A 89 15.97 -0.67 2.57
N PRO A 90 16.34 -0.35 1.32
CA PRO A 90 17.46 0.56 1.02
C PRO A 90 17.35 1.92 1.70
N GLN A 91 18.38 2.30 2.46
CA GLN A 91 18.36 3.51 3.29
C GLN A 91 18.17 4.79 2.47
N ASN A 92 18.68 4.83 1.24
CA ASN A 92 18.53 5.98 0.35
C ASN A 92 17.07 6.25 -0.07
N LEU A 93 16.16 5.28 0.11
CA LEU A 93 14.74 5.42 -0.21
C LEU A 93 13.88 5.85 0.99
N HIS A 94 14.41 5.79 2.22
CA HIS A 94 13.63 6.03 3.44
C HIS A 94 12.99 7.43 3.46
N ASN A 95 13.77 8.46 3.11
CA ASN A 95 13.25 9.82 3.04
C ASN A 95 12.23 10.01 1.91
N LEU A 96 12.44 9.35 0.78
CA LEU A 96 11.57 9.45 -0.38
C LEU A 96 10.21 8.79 -0.12
N HIS A 97 10.21 7.64 0.57
CA HIS A 97 9.02 6.84 0.83
C HIS A 97 8.48 7.01 2.25
N ASN A 98 8.91 8.04 2.98
CA ASN A 98 8.48 8.29 4.36
C ASN A 98 6.95 8.41 4.55
N ASN A 99 6.21 8.65 3.47
CA ASN A 99 4.74 8.76 3.44
C ASN A 99 4.02 7.47 3.04
N TYR A 100 4.75 6.40 2.75
CA TYR A 100 4.21 5.13 2.28
C TYR A 100 4.68 3.98 3.19
N PRO A 101 3.87 2.94 3.39
CA PRO A 101 4.36 1.69 3.97
C PRO A 101 5.45 1.07 3.08
N PRO A 102 6.46 0.35 3.61
CA PRO A 102 6.65 -0.03 5.01
C PRO A 102 7.45 1.02 5.79
N GLN A 103 6.80 1.71 6.74
CA GLN A 103 7.52 2.48 7.75
C GLN A 103 8.17 1.49 8.73
N LYS A 104 9.44 1.19 8.55
CA LYS A 104 10.34 0.81 9.66
C LYS A 104 11.13 2.07 10.04
N HIS A 105 11.01 2.49 11.29
CA HIS A 105 12.03 3.32 11.94
C HIS A 105 13.16 2.42 12.43
#